data_AF-A0A9N9MF98-F1
#
_entry.id   AF-A0A9N9MF98-F1
#
_cell.length_a   1.000
_cell.length_b   1.000
_cell.length_c   1.000
_cell.angle_alpha   90.00
_cell.angle_beta   90.00
_cell.angle_gamma   90.00
#
_symmetry.space_group_name_H-M   'P 1'
#
loop_
_entity.id
_entity.type
_entity.pdbx_description
1 polymer ?
#
loop_
_entity_poly.entity_id
_entity_poly.type
_entity_poly.pdbx_seq_one_letter_code
_entity_poly.pdbx_strand_id
1 'polypeptide(L)'
;MSLANVVRASILPPGQWLTHIVKTNMIEGDKIYKTIRNLTPPHDLDLSGFLNVSNFNVIGHDLRMFNRTFSIDYDIDTLLFGNLQDNMNRDNIGLTLHAALTDLFVDHGAGILIADSKAFAVMHYDDKFYFSDLHLCGPKGSKAVRDGKACVIECDSIGELCRICKRTTGSGNRQYTLNYVDVTVINNINSDGPQNEIT
;
A
#
# COMPACT_ATOMS: atom_id res chain seq x y z
N MET A 1 -2.00 6.33 -4.66
CA MET A 1 -1.02 5.55 -5.45
C MET A 1 -0.77 4.16 -4.84
N SER A 2 -0.20 4.04 -3.64
CA SER A 2 0.16 2.74 -3.03
C SER A 2 -1.01 1.77 -2.90
N LEU A 3 -2.22 2.26 -2.58
CA LEU A 3 -3.43 1.45 -2.54
C LEU A 3 -3.68 0.67 -3.83
N ALA A 4 -3.42 1.26 -5.01
CA ALA A 4 -3.64 0.57 -6.27
C ALA A 4 -2.71 -0.62 -6.49
N ASN A 5 -1.49 -0.58 -5.93
CA ASN A 5 -0.58 -1.72 -5.95
C ASN A 5 -1.06 -2.82 -5.00
N VAL A 6 -1.49 -2.46 -3.79
CA VAL A 6 -2.07 -3.42 -2.84
C VAL A 6 -3.30 -4.12 -3.47
N VAL A 7 -4.21 -3.34 -4.07
CA VAL A 7 -5.38 -3.89 -4.78
C VAL A 7 -4.97 -4.72 -6.00
N ARG A 8 -3.93 -4.35 -6.74
CA ARG A 8 -3.45 -5.16 -7.87
C ARG A 8 -2.91 -6.50 -7.40
N ALA A 9 -2.21 -6.53 -6.28
CA ALA A 9 -1.54 -7.72 -5.76
C ALA A 9 -2.53 -8.82 -5.36
N SER A 10 -3.76 -8.45 -4.96
CA SER A 10 -4.82 -9.43 -4.66
C SER A 10 -5.36 -10.19 -5.88
N ILE A 11 -5.09 -9.72 -7.11
CA ILE A 11 -5.54 -10.38 -8.36
C ILE A 11 -4.41 -10.75 -9.32
N LEU A 12 -3.19 -10.27 -9.07
CA LEU A 12 -2.01 -10.55 -9.87
C LEU A 12 -0.76 -10.44 -8.98
N PRO A 13 -0.03 -11.55 -8.72
CA PRO A 13 1.15 -11.52 -7.86
C PRO A 13 2.20 -10.50 -8.30
N PRO A 14 2.82 -9.72 -7.38
CA PRO A 14 3.81 -8.70 -7.72
C PRO A 14 5.02 -9.19 -8.52
N GLY A 15 5.46 -10.44 -8.32
CA GLY A 15 6.56 -11.06 -9.09
C GLY A 15 6.29 -11.15 -10.60
N GLN A 16 5.04 -11.00 -11.04
CA GLN A 16 4.64 -11.02 -12.45
C GLN A 16 4.51 -9.62 -13.07
N TRP A 17 4.76 -8.55 -12.29
CA TRP A 17 4.48 -7.19 -12.75
C TRP A 17 5.59 -6.67 -13.67
N LEU A 18 5.28 -6.65 -14.96
CA LEU A 18 6.08 -5.95 -15.96
C LEU A 18 5.78 -4.44 -15.96
N THR A 19 6.62 -3.66 -16.64
CA THR A 19 6.50 -2.20 -16.74
C THR A 19 5.10 -1.72 -17.13
N HIS A 20 4.40 -2.42 -18.01
CA HIS A 20 3.05 -2.03 -18.42
C HIS A 20 2.02 -2.21 -17.29
N ILE A 21 2.18 -3.23 -16.44
CA ILE A 21 1.34 -3.45 -15.25
C ILE A 21 1.53 -2.31 -14.26
N VAL A 22 2.78 -1.96 -13.95
CA VAL A 22 3.09 -0.85 -13.04
C VAL A 22 2.51 0.47 -13.56
N LYS A 23 2.59 0.73 -14.88
CA LYS A 23 1.94 1.89 -15.50
C LYS A 23 0.42 1.88 -15.33
N THR A 24 -0.23 0.72 -15.55
CA THR A 24 -1.67 0.58 -15.31
C THR A 24 -2.02 0.85 -13.85
N ASN A 25 -1.23 0.33 -12.90
CA ASN A 25 -1.46 0.59 -11.48
C ASN A 25 -1.31 2.08 -11.14
N MET A 26 -0.37 2.79 -11.77
CA MET A 26 -0.25 4.24 -11.60
C MET A 26 -1.50 4.98 -12.10
N ILE A 27 -2.01 4.62 -13.28
CA ILE A 27 -3.23 5.23 -13.83
C ILE A 27 -4.44 5.00 -12.92
N GLU A 28 -4.63 3.78 -12.44
CA GLU A 28 -5.72 3.45 -11.50
C GLU A 28 -5.51 4.12 -10.14
N GLY A 29 -4.26 4.22 -9.68
CA GLY A 29 -3.84 4.92 -8.48
C GLY A 29 -4.19 6.41 -8.50
N ASP A 30 -3.98 7.08 -9.64
CA ASP A 30 -4.34 8.49 -9.82
C ASP A 30 -5.86 8.69 -9.79
N LYS A 31 -6.61 7.78 -10.42
CA LYS A 31 -8.07 7.80 -10.42
C LYS A 31 -8.60 7.69 -8.99
N ILE A 32 -8.19 6.66 -8.26
CA ILE A 32 -8.70 6.43 -6.90
C ILE A 32 -8.25 7.52 -5.92
N TYR A 33 -7.03 8.04 -6.06
CA TYR A 33 -6.56 9.17 -5.25
C TYR A 33 -7.47 10.40 -5.43
N LYS A 34 -7.78 10.76 -6.68
CA LYS A 34 -8.69 11.88 -6.97
C LYS A 34 -10.09 11.64 -6.43
N THR A 35 -10.61 10.42 -6.56
CA THR A 35 -11.92 10.03 -6.01
C THR A 35 -11.95 10.23 -4.49
N ILE A 36 -11.02 9.62 -3.74
CA ILE A 36 -10.94 9.77 -2.28
C ILE A 36 -10.79 11.26 -1.93
N ARG A 37 -9.88 11.97 -2.60
CA ARG A 37 -9.59 13.38 -2.31
C ARG A 37 -10.79 14.30 -2.52
N ASN A 38 -11.65 14.00 -3.49
CA ASN A 38 -12.85 14.77 -3.78
C ASN A 38 -13.99 14.45 -2.80
N LEU A 39 -14.05 13.21 -2.31
CA LEU A 39 -15.05 12.77 -1.33
C LEU A 39 -14.65 13.12 0.12
N THR A 40 -13.35 13.32 0.37
CA THR A 40 -12.82 13.66 1.70
C THR A 40 -13.01 15.15 2.00
N PRO A 41 -13.73 15.52 3.07
CA PRO A 41 -13.83 16.91 3.52
C PRO A 41 -12.45 17.53 3.83
N PRO A 42 -12.23 18.83 3.56
CA PRO A 42 -10.92 19.45 3.81
C PRO A 42 -10.42 19.37 5.26
N HIS A 43 -11.33 19.27 6.24
CA HIS A 43 -10.98 19.17 7.66
C HIS A 43 -10.54 17.76 8.08
N ASP A 44 -10.79 16.74 7.25
CA ASP A 44 -10.39 15.34 7.48
C ASP A 44 -9.05 14.99 6.81
N LEU A 45 -8.43 15.97 6.15
CA LEU A 45 -7.08 15.85 5.62
C LEU A 45 -6.07 16.15 6.70
N ASP A 46 -4.87 15.61 6.56
CA ASP A 46 -3.77 16.03 7.42
C ASP A 46 -3.38 17.50 7.20
N LEU A 47 -2.53 18.01 8.09
CA LEU A 47 -2.03 19.39 8.04
C LEU A 47 -1.26 19.72 6.74
N SER A 48 -0.75 18.72 6.04
CA SER A 48 -0.11 18.87 4.73
C SER A 48 -1.08 18.79 3.55
N GLY A 49 -2.35 18.47 3.80
CA GLY A 49 -3.39 18.29 2.78
C GLY A 49 -3.31 16.97 2.03
N PHE A 50 -2.50 16.01 2.51
CA PHE A 50 -2.38 14.68 1.93
C PHE A 50 -3.38 13.69 2.55
N LEU A 51 -3.63 12.60 1.83
CA LEU A 51 -4.49 11.52 2.27
C LEU A 51 -3.70 10.51 3.13
N ASN A 52 -4.35 10.03 4.19
CA ASN A 52 -3.93 8.90 5.00
C ASN A 52 -4.84 7.69 4.77
N VAL A 53 -4.46 6.53 5.34
CA VAL A 53 -5.25 5.29 5.25
C VAL A 53 -6.64 5.47 5.87
N SER A 54 -6.77 6.30 6.92
CA SER A 54 -8.07 6.63 7.52
C SER A 54 -9.07 7.23 6.53
N ASN A 55 -8.60 7.91 5.47
CA ASN A 55 -9.46 8.49 4.44
C ASN A 55 -10.04 7.45 3.47
N PHE A 56 -9.68 6.16 3.58
CA PHE A 56 -10.30 5.11 2.77
C PHE A 56 -11.77 4.85 3.15
N ASN A 57 -12.25 5.41 4.25
CA ASN A 57 -13.62 5.29 4.73
C ASN A 57 -14.63 5.79 3.69
N VAL A 58 -14.25 6.74 2.84
CA VAL A 58 -15.13 7.34 1.83
C VAL A 58 -15.35 6.47 0.58
N ILE A 59 -14.53 5.43 0.37
CA ILE A 59 -14.64 4.56 -0.82
C ILE A 59 -15.40 3.25 -0.57
N GLY A 60 -15.83 3.01 0.68
CA GLY A 60 -16.71 1.90 1.06
C GLY A 60 -16.19 0.51 0.68
N HIS A 61 -17.09 -0.48 0.67
CA HIS A 61 -16.77 -1.86 0.30
C HIS A 61 -16.94 -2.16 -1.20
N ASP A 62 -17.24 -1.17 -2.04
CA ASP A 62 -17.51 -1.33 -3.48
C ASP A 62 -16.47 -0.61 -4.36
N LEU A 63 -15.19 -0.75 -4.02
CA LEU A 63 -14.10 -0.14 -4.79
C LEU A 63 -14.01 -0.77 -6.18
N ARG A 64 -14.31 0.00 -7.23
CA ARG A 64 -14.18 -0.45 -8.62
C ARG A 64 -12.82 -0.07 -9.19
N MET A 65 -11.97 -1.08 -9.43
CA MET A 65 -10.62 -0.93 -10.00
C MET A 65 -10.30 -2.11 -10.90
N PHE A 66 -9.41 -1.95 -11.88
CA PHE A 66 -8.94 -3.08 -12.72
C PHE A 66 -10.07 -3.97 -13.32
N ASN A 67 -11.22 -3.36 -13.65
CA ASN A 67 -12.43 -4.05 -14.11
C ASN A 67 -13.01 -5.10 -13.14
N ARG A 68 -12.81 -4.90 -11.83
CA ARG A 68 -13.35 -5.71 -10.74
C ARG A 68 -13.86 -4.80 -9.62
N THR A 69 -14.63 -5.38 -8.71
CA THR A 69 -15.08 -4.73 -7.47
C THR A 69 -14.33 -5.35 -6.30
N PHE A 70 -13.94 -4.53 -5.34
CA PHE A 70 -13.16 -4.93 -4.18
C PHE A 70 -13.74 -4.32 -2.90
N SER A 71 -13.66 -5.09 -1.82
CA SER A 71 -13.76 -4.57 -0.47
C SER A 71 -12.35 -4.34 0.08
N ILE A 72 -12.17 -3.23 0.80
CA ILE A 72 -10.95 -2.96 1.57
C ILE A 72 -11.30 -3.03 3.05
N ASP A 73 -10.48 -3.74 3.80
CA ASP A 73 -10.48 -3.70 5.25
C ASP A 73 -9.20 -3.07 5.78
N TYR A 74 -9.35 -2.23 6.79
CA TYR A 74 -8.27 -1.54 7.48
C TYR A 74 -8.81 -1.04 8.83
N ASP A 75 -7.93 -0.98 9.83
CA ASP A 75 -8.27 -0.40 11.13
C ASP A 75 -7.30 0.74 11.48
N ILE A 76 -7.88 1.83 11.98
CA ILE A 76 -7.13 2.99 12.48
C ILE A 76 -6.49 2.69 13.84
N ASP A 77 -7.08 1.80 14.63
CA ASP A 77 -6.62 1.46 15.98
C ASP A 77 -5.43 0.48 15.95
N THR A 78 -5.23 -0.22 14.82
CA THR A 78 -4.07 -1.09 14.58
C THR A 78 -2.88 -0.35 13.95
N LEU A 79 -2.85 0.98 14.05
CA LEU A 79 -1.77 1.79 13.51
C LEU A 79 -0.43 1.44 14.19
N LEU A 80 0.51 0.90 13.41
CA LEU A 80 1.89 0.73 13.85
C LEU A 80 2.67 1.99 13.55
N PHE A 81 3.42 2.51 14.52
CA PHE A 81 4.18 3.74 14.34
C PHE A 81 5.53 3.69 15.03
N GLY A 82 6.43 4.55 14.59
CA GLY A 82 7.77 4.65 15.16
C GLY A 82 8.64 5.63 14.39
N ASN A 83 9.95 5.41 14.47
CA ASN A 83 10.98 6.21 13.84
C ASN A 83 11.91 5.34 13.00
N LEU A 84 12.34 5.87 11.86
CA LEU A 84 13.27 5.21 10.94
C LEU A 84 14.69 5.08 11.52
N GLN A 85 15.02 5.86 12.55
CA GLN A 85 16.24 5.74 13.33
C GLN A 85 15.97 4.89 14.60
N ASP A 86 16.54 3.69 14.67
CA ASP A 86 16.14 2.68 15.68
C ASP A 86 16.35 3.15 17.14
N ASN A 87 17.35 3.99 17.41
CA ASN A 87 17.60 4.53 18.75
C ASN A 87 16.52 5.53 19.22
N MET A 88 15.70 6.08 18.32
CA MET A 88 14.59 6.97 18.64
C MET A 88 13.35 6.21 19.10
N ASN A 89 13.33 4.87 18.95
CA ASN A 89 12.23 3.98 19.36
C ASN A 89 12.42 3.38 20.75
N ARG A 90 13.41 3.86 21.51
CA ARG A 90 13.67 3.40 22.88
C ARG A 90 12.50 3.78 23.79
N ASP A 91 12.45 3.15 24.96
CA ASP A 91 11.47 3.44 26.01
C ASP A 91 10.00 3.24 25.58
N ASN A 92 9.77 2.33 24.63
CA ASN A 92 8.45 2.00 24.07
C ASN A 92 7.72 3.21 23.46
N ILE A 93 8.45 4.23 22.98
CA ILE A 93 7.87 5.38 22.29
C ILE A 93 7.26 4.96 20.94
N GLY A 94 7.79 3.90 20.31
CA GLY A 94 7.28 3.34 19.06
C GLY A 94 8.03 2.06 18.69
N LEU A 95 7.72 1.50 17.53
CA LEU A 95 8.36 0.29 17.03
C LEU A 95 9.56 0.64 16.14
N THR A 96 10.54 -0.27 16.09
CA THR A 96 11.49 -0.24 14.96
C THR A 96 10.76 -0.66 13.69
N LEU A 97 11.19 -0.17 12.53
CA LEU A 97 10.56 -0.55 11.25
C LEU A 97 10.59 -2.07 11.03
N HIS A 98 11.66 -2.76 11.47
CA HIS A 98 11.73 -4.21 11.37
C HIS A 98 10.63 -4.90 12.22
N ALA A 99 10.43 -4.45 13.46
CA ALA A 99 9.40 -4.98 14.33
C ALA A 99 8.01 -4.73 13.74
N ALA A 100 7.71 -3.49 13.33
CA ALA A 100 6.41 -3.17 12.72
C ALA A 100 6.13 -3.95 11.44
N LEU A 101 7.13 -4.18 10.57
CA LEU A 101 6.95 -5.03 9.38
C LEU A 101 6.73 -6.49 9.77
N THR A 102 7.41 -6.97 10.81
CA THR A 102 7.22 -8.34 11.31
C THR A 102 5.79 -8.50 11.82
N ASP A 103 5.34 -7.58 12.68
CA ASP A 103 3.99 -7.59 13.27
C ASP A 103 2.91 -7.50 12.18
N LEU A 104 3.08 -6.63 11.18
CA LEU A 104 2.16 -6.51 10.04
C LEU A 104 1.96 -7.86 9.32
N PHE A 105 3.05 -8.55 8.99
CA PHE A 105 3.00 -9.77 8.18
C PHE A 105 2.68 -11.03 8.98
N VAL A 106 2.42 -10.94 10.29
CA VAL A 106 1.86 -12.05 11.07
C VAL A 106 0.45 -12.38 10.59
N ASP A 107 -0.38 -11.34 10.45
CA ASP A 107 -1.83 -11.50 10.19
C ASP A 107 -2.27 -10.93 8.84
N HIS A 108 -1.49 -10.02 8.23
CA HIS A 108 -1.89 -9.30 7.03
C HIS A 108 -0.94 -9.51 5.85
N GLY A 109 -1.48 -9.51 4.63
CA GLY A 109 -0.68 -9.70 3.41
C GLY A 109 -0.05 -8.41 2.87
N ALA A 110 -0.55 -7.24 3.27
CA ALA A 110 -0.09 -5.97 2.76
C ALA A 110 -0.35 -4.81 3.72
N GLY A 111 0.41 -3.74 3.53
CA GLY A 111 0.23 -2.49 4.26
C GLY A 111 0.75 -1.29 3.50
N ILE A 112 0.40 -0.11 4.01
CA ILE A 112 0.87 1.17 3.51
C ILE A 112 1.79 1.80 4.55
N LEU A 113 3.06 1.93 4.19
CA LEU A 113 4.07 2.65 4.96
C LEU A 113 4.03 4.13 4.55
N ILE A 114 3.84 5.04 5.50
CA ILE A 114 3.95 6.48 5.27
C ILE A 114 5.15 7.00 6.05
N ALA A 115 6.07 7.66 5.34
CA ALA A 115 7.23 8.32 5.93
C ALA A 115 7.72 9.44 4.99
N ASP A 116 8.26 10.52 5.55
CA ASP A 116 8.81 11.66 4.76
C ASP A 116 7.75 12.22 3.77
N SER A 117 6.49 12.30 4.21
CA SER A 117 5.32 12.72 3.41
C SER A 117 5.09 11.90 2.13
N LYS A 118 5.55 10.66 2.10
CA LYS A 118 5.35 9.72 1.00
C LYS A 118 4.71 8.44 1.49
N ALA A 119 3.82 7.89 0.68
CA ALA A 119 3.23 6.58 0.90
C ALA A 119 3.90 5.52 0.02
N PHE A 120 4.16 4.35 0.58
CA PHE A 120 4.77 3.19 -0.05
C PHE A 120 3.92 1.96 0.23
N ALA A 121 3.87 1.00 -0.70
CA ALA A 121 3.24 -0.28 -0.43
C ALA A 121 4.30 -1.28 0.04
N VAL A 122 3.99 -2.03 1.10
CA VAL A 122 4.74 -3.21 1.52
C VAL A 122 3.81 -4.41 1.45
N MET A 123 4.27 -5.52 0.90
CA MET A 123 3.43 -6.65 0.52
C MET A 123 4.17 -7.97 0.73
N HIS A 124 3.43 -9.03 1.04
CA HIS A 124 3.93 -10.40 1.18
C HIS A 124 3.06 -11.35 0.34
N TYR A 125 3.66 -11.93 -0.71
CA TYR A 125 2.97 -12.83 -1.65
C TYR A 125 3.95 -13.89 -2.16
N ASP A 126 3.48 -15.13 -2.32
CA ASP A 126 4.26 -16.27 -2.84
C ASP A 126 5.63 -16.42 -2.12
N ASP A 127 5.63 -16.33 -0.78
CA ASP A 127 6.82 -16.40 0.09
C ASP A 127 7.90 -15.34 -0.20
N LYS A 128 7.52 -14.23 -0.84
CA LYS A 128 8.37 -13.08 -1.14
C LYS A 128 7.80 -11.80 -0.58
N PHE A 129 8.70 -10.89 -0.21
CA PHE A 129 8.36 -9.56 0.24
C PHE A 129 8.54 -8.56 -0.89
N TYR A 130 7.66 -7.57 -0.98
CA TYR A 130 7.72 -6.56 -2.03
C TYR A 130 7.61 -5.17 -1.43
N PHE A 131 8.48 -4.28 -1.89
CA PHE A 131 8.39 -2.85 -1.66
C PHE A 131 8.00 -2.16 -2.95
N SER A 132 7.04 -1.24 -2.90
CA SER A 132 6.74 -0.38 -4.03
C SER A 132 6.81 1.11 -3.68
N ASP A 133 7.64 1.82 -4.43
CA ASP A 133 7.68 3.28 -4.48
C ASP A 133 7.20 3.76 -5.85
N LEU A 134 6.12 4.53 -5.84
CA LEU A 134 5.52 5.14 -7.02
C LEU A 134 5.96 6.61 -7.21
N HIS A 135 6.81 7.13 -6.34
CA HIS A 135 7.49 8.41 -6.51
C HIS A 135 8.78 8.23 -7.32
N LEU A 136 9.41 9.35 -7.71
CA LEU A 136 10.66 9.35 -8.48
C LEU A 136 11.74 8.52 -7.76
N CYS A 137 11.94 7.29 -8.22
CA CYS A 137 12.92 6.35 -7.70
C CYS A 137 14.09 6.20 -8.68
N GLY A 138 15.31 6.28 -8.15
CA GLY A 138 16.55 5.93 -8.82
C GLY A 138 16.82 4.43 -8.72
N PRO A 139 17.93 3.92 -9.29
CA PRO A 139 18.26 2.50 -9.25
C PRO A 139 18.21 1.94 -7.83
N LYS A 140 17.55 0.79 -7.67
CA LYS A 140 17.34 0.08 -6.41
C LYS A 140 16.65 0.92 -5.31
N GLY A 141 15.74 1.83 -5.66
CA GLY A 141 14.99 2.60 -4.66
C GLY A 141 15.78 3.76 -4.02
N SER A 142 16.88 4.19 -4.63
CA SER A 142 17.55 5.44 -4.25
C SER A 142 16.66 6.65 -4.60
N LYS A 143 16.80 7.80 -3.93
CA LYS A 143 16.05 9.01 -4.31
C LYS A 143 16.53 9.48 -5.70
N ALA A 144 15.63 9.57 -6.69
CA ALA A 144 15.98 10.15 -7.99
C ALA A 144 15.93 11.69 -7.93
N VAL A 145 16.92 12.35 -8.55
CA VAL A 145 17.01 13.81 -8.63
C VAL A 145 16.31 14.36 -9.88
N ARG A 146 16.23 13.57 -10.97
CA ARG A 146 15.42 13.78 -12.19
C ARG A 146 15.08 12.41 -12.83
N ASP A 147 14.00 12.33 -13.60
CA ASP A 147 13.59 11.15 -14.40
C ASP A 147 13.45 9.81 -13.63
N GLY A 148 13.04 9.88 -12.37
CA GLY A 148 12.75 8.69 -11.57
C GLY A 148 11.59 7.86 -12.14
N LYS A 149 11.68 6.54 -11.98
CA LYS A 149 10.62 5.60 -12.38
C LYS A 149 9.98 5.01 -11.14
N ALA A 150 8.68 4.75 -11.21
CA ALA A 150 8.02 3.89 -10.25
C ALA A 150 8.70 2.50 -10.24
N CYS A 151 8.89 1.93 -9.05
CA CYS A 151 9.54 0.64 -8.89
C CYS A 151 8.74 -0.30 -7.98
N VAL A 152 8.93 -1.58 -8.24
CA VAL A 152 8.56 -2.68 -7.34
C VAL A 152 9.83 -3.50 -7.16
N ILE A 153 10.18 -3.76 -5.91
CA ILE A 153 11.41 -4.43 -5.51
C ILE A 153 11.01 -5.68 -4.74
N GLU A 154 11.31 -6.84 -5.30
CA GLU A 154 11.23 -8.12 -4.61
C GLU A 154 12.39 -8.28 -3.62
N CYS A 155 12.09 -8.84 -2.46
CA CYS A 155 12.99 -9.07 -1.35
C CYS A 155 12.79 -10.49 -0.82
N ASP A 156 13.89 -11.16 -0.49
CA ASP A 156 13.87 -12.56 -0.02
C ASP A 156 13.55 -12.69 1.47
N SER A 157 13.59 -11.58 2.22
CA SER A 157 13.34 -11.58 3.67
C SER A 157 12.81 -10.24 4.17
N ILE A 158 12.16 -10.26 5.34
CA ILE A 158 11.76 -9.05 6.07
C ILE A 158 12.97 -8.13 6.33
N GLY A 159 14.13 -8.70 6.63
CA GLY A 159 15.37 -7.95 6.83
C GLY A 159 15.80 -7.17 5.58
N GLU A 160 15.70 -7.80 4.41
CA GLU A 160 15.95 -7.12 3.14
C GLU A 160 14.90 -6.05 2.86
N LEU A 161 13.61 -6.36 3.02
CA LEU A 161 12.52 -5.41 2.86
C LEU A 161 12.72 -4.16 3.73
N CYS A 162 13.04 -4.34 5.01
CA CYS A 162 13.32 -3.25 5.96
C CYS A 162 14.50 -2.39 5.48
N ARG A 163 15.57 -3.02 4.97
CA ARG A 163 16.73 -2.31 4.41
C ARG A 163 16.34 -1.49 3.17
N ILE A 164 15.51 -2.03 2.28
CA ILE A 164 14.99 -1.32 1.11
C ILE A 164 14.17 -0.11 1.54
N CYS A 165 13.21 -0.29 2.45
CA CYS A 165 12.38 0.78 2.99
C CYS A 165 13.25 1.92 3.53
N LYS A 166 14.19 1.62 4.46
CA LYS A 166 15.11 2.60 5.03
C LYS A 166 16.00 3.28 3.99
N ARG A 167 16.40 2.60 2.91
CA ARG A 167 17.18 3.22 1.83
C ARG A 167 16.35 4.24 1.04
N THR A 168 15.06 3.95 0.83
CA THR A 168 14.16 4.83 0.05
C THR A 168 13.63 6.00 0.88
N THR A 169 13.18 5.75 2.11
CA THR A 169 12.67 6.77 3.04
C THR A 169 13.79 7.58 3.70
N GLY A 170 15.00 7.02 3.73
CA GLY A 170 16.12 7.46 4.55
C GLY A 170 16.07 6.83 5.95
N SER A 171 17.21 6.87 6.66
CA SER A 171 17.40 6.25 7.98
C SER A 171 17.70 7.28 9.09
N GLY A 172 17.34 8.54 8.88
CA GLY A 172 17.50 9.61 9.86
C GLY A 172 16.35 9.65 10.86
N ASN A 173 16.39 10.63 11.77
CA ASN A 173 15.31 10.91 12.72
C ASN A 173 14.04 11.37 11.98
N ARG A 174 13.23 10.40 11.55
CA ARG A 174 11.99 10.59 10.79
C ARG A 174 10.96 9.61 11.29
N GLN A 175 9.77 10.11 11.58
CA GLN A 175 8.66 9.27 11.98
C GLN A 175 8.10 8.50 10.78
N TYR A 176 7.53 7.34 11.06
CA TYR A 176 6.75 6.57 10.11
C TYR A 176 5.45 6.07 10.76
N THR A 177 4.47 5.82 9.91
CA THR A 177 3.26 5.07 10.21
C THR A 177 3.11 3.89 9.25
N LEU A 178 2.50 2.81 9.70
CA LEU A 178 2.25 1.60 8.94
C LEU A 178 0.88 1.06 9.34
N ASN A 179 -0.03 1.01 8.36
CA ASN A 179 -1.35 0.40 8.52
C ASN A 179 -1.46 -0.81 7.59
N TYR A 180 -2.10 -1.88 8.06
CA TYR A 180 -2.51 -2.96 7.18
C TYR A 180 -3.59 -2.48 6.22
N VAL A 181 -3.67 -3.14 5.06
CA VAL A 181 -4.73 -2.93 4.09
C VAL A 181 -5.03 -4.29 3.45
N ASP A 182 -6.11 -4.91 3.89
CA ASP A 182 -6.57 -6.18 3.33
C ASP A 182 -7.58 -5.94 2.22
N VAL A 183 -7.48 -6.71 1.15
CA VAL A 183 -8.29 -6.53 -0.06
C VAL A 183 -8.96 -7.84 -0.43
N THR A 184 -10.28 -7.80 -0.53
CA THR A 184 -11.10 -8.93 -0.98
C THR A 184 -11.75 -8.62 -2.31
N VAL A 185 -11.67 -9.54 -3.28
CA VAL A 185 -12.39 -9.43 -4.56
C VAL A 185 -13.86 -9.75 -4.32
N ILE A 186 -14.75 -8.83 -4.67
CA ILE A 186 -16.19 -9.09 -4.69
C ILE A 186 -16.53 -9.71 -6.05
N ASN A 187 -16.73 -11.02 -6.05
CA ASN A 187 -17.32 -11.69 -7.19
C ASN A 187 -18.83 -11.43 -7.14
N ASN A 188 -19.33 -10.61 -8.06
CA ASN A 188 -20.76 -10.60 -8.35
C ASN A 188 -21.10 -11.98 -8.92
N ILE A 189 -21.49 -12.92 -8.07
CA ILE A 189 -22.21 -14.10 -8.52
C ILE A 189 -23.54 -13.55 -9.03
N ASN A 190 -23.61 -13.27 -10.33
CA ASN A 190 -24.91 -13.29 -10.98
C ASN A 190 -25.44 -14.69 -10.71
N SER A 191 -26.44 -14.77 -9.84
CA SER A 191 -27.37 -15.89 -9.82
C SER A 191 -28.13 -15.86 -11.14
N ASP A 192 -27.46 -16.28 -12.21
CA ASP A 192 -28.15 -16.85 -13.38
C ASP A 192 -28.70 -18.18 -12.88
N GLY A 193 -29.85 -18.11 -12.19
CA GLY A 193 -30.70 -19.26 -11.98
C GLY A 193 -31.00 -19.87 -13.35
N PRO A 194 -31.08 -21.20 -13.47
CA PRO A 194 -31.37 -21.83 -14.75
C PRO A 194 -32.71 -21.33 -15.27
N GLN A 195 -32.68 -20.57 -16.37
CA GLN A 195 -33.82 -20.44 -17.27
C GLN A 195 -33.98 -21.80 -17.96
N ASN A 196 -34.69 -22.71 -17.30
CA ASN A 196 -35.25 -23.86 -18.02
C ASN A 196 -36.59 -23.41 -18.58
N GLU A 197 -36.54 -23.16 -19.89
CA GLU A 197 -37.65 -22.95 -20.79
C GLU A 197 -38.68 -24.09 -20.67
N ILE A 198 -39.93 -23.66 -20.75
CA ILE A 198 -41.12 -24.48 -20.93
C ILE A 198 -40.97 -25.25 -22.26
N THR A 199 -41.06 -26.58 -22.20
CA THR A 199 -41.74 -27.39 -23.23
C THR A 199 -42.42 -28.58 -22.56
#